data_AF-A0A392NZR3-F1
#
_entry.id   AF-A0A392NZR3-F1
#
_cell.length_a   1.000
_cell.length_b   1.000
_cell.length_c   1.000
_cell.angle_alpha   90.00
_cell.angle_beta   90.00
_cell.angle_gamma   90.00
#
_symmetry.space_group_name_H-M   'P 1'
#
loop_
_entity.id
_entity.type
_entity.pdbx_description
1 polymer ?
#
loop_
_entity_poly.entity_id
_entity_poly.type
_entity_poly.pdbx_seq_one_letter_code
_entity_poly.pdbx_strand_id
1 'polypeptide(L)'
;MLSHRGIIHGNLCPRCNLLAETTLHCLRDCDFVQTIWKTIGIWWIWRARNALCLNSDLIPFFSLKLRIVDYALLLKNCYLNHHETQISKLVKWNALGGTGMILNVDGSSIGNPGISGYGGLIRNADGAWVHGFFGNLGVTNILHAELMAIYKGLLLAWELNIKDLWCYSDSEMAIKLITEPVDVWHHYAAILNNIKDILNRD
;
A
#
# COMPACT_ATOMS: atom_id res chain seq x y z
N MET A 1 -0.81 9.79 -6.51
CA MET A 1 -0.50 9.16 -5.20
C MET A 1 0.20 10.14 -4.26
N LEU A 2 1.24 10.84 -4.71
CA LEU A 2 1.86 11.98 -4.02
C LEU A 2 1.06 13.28 -4.22
N SER A 3 0.39 13.45 -5.36
CA SER A 3 -0.50 14.60 -5.62
C SER A 3 -1.70 14.66 -4.67
N HIS A 4 -2.38 13.52 -4.47
CA HIS A 4 -3.46 13.36 -3.49
C HIS A 4 -2.98 13.60 -2.05
N ARG A 5 -1.67 13.44 -1.78
CA ARG A 5 -1.04 13.73 -0.49
C ARG A 5 -0.49 15.17 -0.41
N GLY A 6 -0.73 16.01 -1.42
CA GLY A 6 -0.28 17.40 -1.47
C GLY A 6 1.23 17.60 -1.68
N ILE A 7 1.97 16.56 -2.08
CA ILE A 7 3.44 16.57 -2.17
C ILE A 7 3.95 17.09 -3.53
N ILE A 8 3.13 16.97 -4.58
CA ILE A 8 3.41 17.44 -5.95
C ILE A 8 2.17 18.10 -6.56
N HIS A 9 2.38 19.14 -7.38
CA HIS A 9 1.32 19.94 -8.01
C HIS A 9 0.70 19.31 -9.28
N GLY A 10 0.98 18.03 -9.57
CA GLY A 10 0.47 17.35 -10.76
C GLY A 10 0.18 15.88 -10.49
N ASN A 11 -0.83 15.32 -11.16
CA ASN A 11 -1.20 13.92 -11.04
C ASN A 11 -0.35 12.99 -11.93
N LEU A 12 0.69 13.50 -12.58
CA LEU A 12 1.59 12.72 -13.42
C LEU A 12 2.66 12.01 -12.58
N CYS A 13 3.04 10.82 -13.03
CA CYS A 13 4.09 10.02 -12.41
C CYS A 13 5.41 10.80 -12.39
N PRO A 14 6.04 11.04 -11.23
CA PRO A 14 7.26 11.83 -11.15
C PRO A 14 8.48 11.14 -11.77
N ARG A 15 8.36 9.84 -12.13
CA ARG A 15 9.45 9.05 -12.70
C ARG A 15 9.49 9.08 -14.22
N CYS A 16 8.33 8.96 -14.88
CA CYS A 16 8.24 9.00 -16.34
C CYS A 16 7.59 10.28 -16.88
N ASN A 17 6.82 11.00 -16.06
CA ASN A 17 6.05 12.19 -16.42
C ASN A 17 5.04 11.98 -17.59
N LEU A 18 4.68 10.73 -17.89
CA LEU A 18 3.84 10.36 -19.05
C LEU A 18 2.42 9.93 -18.68
N LEU A 19 2.25 9.23 -17.56
CA LEU A 19 0.96 8.67 -17.13
C LEU A 19 0.59 9.13 -15.73
N ALA A 20 -0.69 9.00 -15.38
CA ALA A 20 -1.17 9.33 -14.05
C ALA A 20 -0.48 8.48 -12.96
N GLU A 21 -0.17 9.12 -11.84
CA GLU A 21 0.54 8.57 -10.70
C GLU A 21 -0.37 7.67 -9.86
N THR A 22 -0.49 6.40 -10.26
CA THR A 22 -1.12 5.33 -9.47
C THR A 22 -0.06 4.48 -8.78
N THR A 23 -0.41 3.81 -7.67
CA THR A 23 0.49 2.89 -6.96
C THR A 23 1.01 1.79 -7.90
N LEU A 24 0.11 1.21 -8.71
CA LEU A 24 0.45 0.19 -9.69
C LEU A 24 1.42 0.73 -10.74
N HIS A 25 1.18 1.93 -11.26
CA HIS A 25 2.07 2.54 -12.23
C HIS A 25 3.44 2.86 -11.61
N CYS A 26 3.49 3.54 -10.47
CA CYS A 26 4.74 3.94 -9.83
C CYS A 26 5.59 2.80 -9.28
N LEU A 27 5.00 1.63 -9.04
CA LEU A 27 5.72 0.46 -8.52
C LEU A 27 5.88 -0.66 -9.53
N ARG A 28 5.10 -0.71 -10.62
CA ARG A 28 5.14 -1.83 -11.56
C ARG A 28 5.07 -1.39 -13.02
N ASP A 29 4.10 -0.58 -13.41
CA ASP A 29 3.80 -0.36 -14.83
C ASP A 29 4.61 0.79 -15.47
N CYS A 30 5.20 1.68 -14.67
CA CYS A 30 6.06 2.75 -15.14
C CYS A 30 7.29 2.18 -15.84
N ASP A 31 7.60 2.63 -17.06
CA ASP A 31 8.72 2.10 -17.84
C ASP A 31 10.06 2.20 -17.11
N PHE A 32 10.29 3.29 -16.38
CA PHE A 32 11.44 3.45 -15.51
C PHE A 32 11.51 2.34 -14.43
N VAL A 33 10.37 2.02 -13.82
CA VAL A 33 10.26 1.06 -12.72
C VAL A 33 10.31 -0.37 -13.23
N GLN A 34 9.65 -0.65 -14.35
CA GLN A 34 9.82 -1.90 -15.08
C GLN A 34 11.28 -2.14 -15.42
N THR A 35 11.99 -1.10 -15.82
CA THR A 35 13.44 -1.18 -16.05
C THR A 35 14.12 -1.61 -14.75
N ILE A 36 13.94 -0.92 -13.62
CA ILE A 36 14.53 -1.33 -12.33
C ILE A 36 14.21 -2.79 -11.93
N TRP A 37 12.96 -3.24 -12.08
CA TRP A 37 12.61 -4.60 -11.69
C TRP A 37 13.17 -5.67 -12.62
N LYS A 38 13.25 -5.34 -13.92
CA LYS A 38 13.93 -6.19 -14.92
C LYS A 38 15.43 -6.25 -14.66
N THR A 39 16.02 -5.18 -14.13
CA THR A 39 17.47 -5.03 -13.96
C THR A 39 18.00 -5.71 -12.71
N ILE A 40 17.23 -5.77 -11.64
CA ILE A 40 17.60 -6.51 -10.41
C ILE A 40 17.21 -8.01 -10.54
N GLY A 41 16.59 -8.43 -11.65
CA GLY A 41 16.16 -9.82 -11.89
C GLY A 41 14.98 -10.28 -11.01
N ILE A 42 14.63 -9.52 -9.97
CA ILE A 42 13.54 -9.79 -9.03
C ILE A 42 12.21 -9.95 -9.75
N TRP A 43 11.96 -9.18 -10.82
CA TRP A 43 10.73 -9.33 -11.59
C TRP A 43 10.58 -10.70 -12.22
N TRP A 44 11.67 -11.24 -12.77
CA TRP A 44 11.65 -12.53 -13.43
C TRP A 44 11.51 -13.66 -12.42
N ILE A 45 12.12 -13.52 -11.24
CA ILE A 45 11.94 -14.45 -10.12
C ILE A 45 10.49 -14.42 -9.62
N TRP A 46 9.94 -13.23 -9.37
CA TRP A 46 8.55 -13.04 -8.96
C TRP A 46 7.57 -13.58 -10.00
N ARG A 47 7.80 -13.29 -11.29
CA ARG A 47 6.99 -13.79 -12.39
C ARG A 47 7.05 -15.31 -12.47
N ALA A 48 8.24 -15.91 -12.38
CA ALA A 48 8.40 -17.37 -12.39
C ALA A 48 7.66 -18.02 -11.22
N ARG A 49 7.76 -17.43 -10.02
CA ARG A 49 7.04 -17.90 -8.84
C ARG A 49 5.53 -17.81 -9.04
N ASN A 50 5.02 -16.69 -9.57
CA ASN A 50 3.59 -16.51 -9.78
C ASN A 50 3.04 -17.39 -10.90
N ALA A 51 3.78 -17.59 -11.99
CA ALA A 51 3.41 -18.51 -13.05
C ALA A 51 3.27 -19.95 -12.52
N LEU A 52 4.19 -20.36 -11.64
CA LEU A 52 4.12 -21.65 -10.97
C LEU A 52 2.91 -21.73 -10.01
N CYS A 53 2.72 -20.72 -9.15
CA CYS A 53 1.68 -20.76 -8.12
C CYS A 53 0.25 -20.58 -8.66
N LEU A 54 0.07 -19.80 -9.72
CA LEU A 54 -1.27 -19.43 -10.24
C LEU A 54 -1.67 -20.22 -11.48
N ASN A 55 -0.70 -20.55 -12.34
CA ASN A 55 -0.96 -21.19 -13.63
C ASN A 55 -0.38 -22.61 -13.73
N SER A 56 0.35 -23.08 -12.70
CA SER A 56 1.11 -24.33 -12.73
C SER A 56 2.19 -24.39 -13.83
N ASP A 57 2.60 -23.23 -14.34
CA ASP A 57 3.60 -23.10 -15.39
C ASP A 57 5.01 -23.02 -14.77
N LEU A 58 5.83 -24.04 -15.03
CA LEU A 58 7.21 -24.06 -14.57
C LEU A 58 8.13 -23.35 -15.57
N ILE A 59 8.71 -22.22 -15.16
CA ILE A 59 9.76 -21.55 -15.93
C ILE A 59 11.11 -22.22 -15.62
N PRO A 60 11.81 -22.82 -16.61
CA PRO A 60 13.09 -23.47 -16.37
C PRO A 60 14.14 -22.51 -15.81
N PHE A 61 14.92 -22.98 -14.83
CA PHE A 61 15.99 -22.18 -14.20
C PHE A 61 16.98 -21.61 -15.23
N PHE A 62 17.31 -22.39 -16.25
CA PHE A 62 18.19 -21.95 -17.33
C PHE A 62 17.63 -20.73 -18.08
N SER A 63 16.35 -20.76 -18.44
CA SER A 63 15.67 -19.63 -19.10
C SER A 63 15.59 -18.40 -18.19
N LEU A 64 15.39 -18.60 -16.89
CA LEU A 64 15.41 -17.53 -15.90
C LEU A 64 16.81 -16.89 -15.80
N LYS A 65 17.86 -17.72 -15.71
CA LYS A 65 19.25 -17.28 -15.63
C LYS A 65 19.67 -16.49 -16.87
N LEU A 66 19.37 -16.98 -18.08
CA LEU A 66 19.68 -16.28 -19.33
C LEU A 66 19.02 -14.89 -19.37
N ARG A 67 17.73 -14.80 -19.05
CA ARG A 67 17.00 -13.52 -19.04
C ARG A 67 17.59 -12.53 -18.04
N ILE A 68 18.03 -12.98 -16.86
CA ILE A 68 18.69 -12.13 -15.86
C ILE A 68 20.04 -11.62 -16.39
N VAL A 69 20.85 -12.50 -16.99
CA VAL A 69 22.17 -12.16 -17.53
C VAL A 69 22.08 -11.20 -18.72
N ASP A 70 21.20 -11.47 -19.69
CA ASP A 70 21.01 -10.61 -20.87
C ASP A 70 20.58 -9.20 -20.47
N TYR A 71 19.69 -9.08 -19.46
CA TYR A 71 19.28 -7.78 -18.93
C TYR A 71 20.39 -7.07 -18.15
N ALA A 72 21.22 -7.80 -17.41
CA ALA A 72 22.39 -7.23 -16.74
C ALA A 72 23.42 -6.68 -17.75
N LEU A 73 23.53 -7.30 -18.94
CA LEU A 73 24.37 -6.79 -20.02
C LEU A 73 23.78 -5.52 -20.65
N LEU A 74 22.46 -5.53 -20.93
CA LEU A 74 21.74 -4.36 -21.45
C LEU A 74 21.86 -3.15 -20.51
N LEU A 75 21.79 -3.35 -19.20
CA LEU A 75 22.04 -2.32 -18.18
C LEU A 75 23.39 -1.63 -18.33
N LYS A 76 24.44 -2.43 -18.42
CA LYS A 76 25.80 -1.92 -18.54
C LYS A 76 25.94 -1.01 -19.76
N ASN A 77 25.21 -1.33 -20.82
CA ASN A 77 25.25 -0.59 -22.08
C ASN A 77 24.32 0.64 -22.11
N CYS A 78 23.16 0.58 -21.44
CA CYS A 78 22.16 1.65 -21.49
C CYS A 78 22.26 2.68 -20.34
N TYR A 79 22.65 2.26 -19.13
CA TYR A 79 22.44 3.07 -17.92
C TYR A 79 23.68 3.86 -17.46
N LEU A 80 24.88 3.52 -17.92
CA LEU A 80 26.12 4.23 -17.53
C LEU A 80 26.32 5.58 -18.25
N ASN A 81 25.42 5.97 -19.17
CA ASN A 81 25.56 7.19 -19.98
C ASN A 81 24.54 8.31 -19.64
N HIS A 82 23.61 8.10 -18.69
CA HIS A 82 22.65 9.14 -18.31
C HIS A 82 22.93 9.68 -16.91
N HIS A 83 23.66 10.79 -16.85
CA HIS A 83 23.70 11.66 -15.68
C HIS A 83 22.50 12.63 -15.73
N GLU A 84 21.37 12.24 -15.16
CA GLU A 84 20.37 13.21 -14.72
C GLU A 84 20.41 13.33 -13.20
N THR A 85 20.76 14.53 -12.74
CA THR A 85 20.80 14.91 -11.33
C THR A 85 19.37 14.99 -10.79
N GLN A 86 18.82 13.85 -10.37
CA GLN A 86 17.48 13.80 -9.76
C GLN A 86 17.56 14.39 -8.35
N ILE A 87 16.88 15.52 -8.13
CA ILE A 87 16.70 16.08 -6.78
C ILE A 87 15.85 15.09 -5.98
N SER A 88 16.48 14.38 -5.05
CA SER A 88 15.77 13.49 -4.13
C SER A 88 14.83 14.32 -3.24
N LYS A 89 13.52 14.28 -3.49
CA LYS A 89 12.54 14.69 -2.48
C LYS A 89 12.50 13.60 -1.42
N LEU A 90 13.07 13.90 -0.25
CA LEU A 90 13.03 13.02 0.91
C LEU A 90 11.58 12.84 1.36
N VAL A 91 11.00 11.66 1.16
CA VAL A 91 9.72 11.30 1.78
C VAL A 91 10.01 11.03 3.25
N LYS A 92 9.85 12.05 4.09
CA LYS A 92 10.05 11.93 5.54
C LYS A 92 8.78 11.39 6.18
N TRP A 93 8.95 10.54 7.18
CA TRP A 93 7.91 10.20 8.14
C TRP A 93 7.27 11.48 8.67
N ASN A 94 5.96 11.63 8.45
CA ASN A 94 5.23 12.81 8.91
C ASN A 94 4.55 12.50 10.25
N ALA A 95 5.33 12.52 11.33
CA ALA A 95 4.78 12.51 12.69
C ALA A 95 4.14 13.86 13.08
N LEU A 96 3.96 14.79 12.14
CA LEU A 96 3.43 16.14 12.35
C LEU A 96 4.14 16.92 13.47
N GLY A 97 5.37 16.54 13.83
CA GLY A 97 6.12 17.12 14.96
C GLY A 97 5.53 16.80 16.34
N GLY A 98 4.56 15.87 16.43
CA GLY A 98 3.87 15.51 17.65
C GLY A 98 4.41 14.25 18.35
N THR A 99 3.87 13.96 19.53
CA THR A 99 4.11 12.75 20.33
C THR A 99 3.22 11.57 19.95
N GLY A 100 2.24 11.79 19.06
CA GLY A 100 1.22 10.82 18.71
C GLY A 100 1.75 9.62 17.93
N MET A 101 1.11 8.48 18.14
CA MET A 101 1.37 7.27 17.37
C MET A 101 0.63 7.32 16.03
N ILE A 102 1.12 6.59 15.04
CA ILE A 102 0.52 6.50 13.73
C ILE A 102 0.09 5.06 13.47
N LEU A 103 -1.19 4.88 13.20
CA LEU A 103 -1.81 3.64 12.75
C LEU A 103 -1.97 3.70 11.22
N ASN A 104 -1.28 2.83 10.48
CA ASN A 104 -1.49 2.63 9.05
C ASN A 104 -2.28 1.34 8.84
N VAL A 105 -3.39 1.41 8.11
CA VAL A 105 -4.27 0.25 7.85
C VAL A 105 -4.53 0.07 6.37
N ASP A 106 -4.80 -1.17 5.96
CA ASP A 106 -5.09 -1.55 4.58
C ASP A 106 -6.01 -2.77 4.53
N GLY A 107 -6.97 -2.75 3.61
CA GLY A 107 -7.85 -3.86 3.29
C GLY A 107 -7.43 -4.52 1.98
N SER A 108 -7.45 -5.86 1.92
CA SER A 108 -7.10 -6.58 0.69
C SER A 108 -8.19 -7.55 0.29
N SER A 109 -8.50 -7.63 -1.01
CA SER A 109 -9.46 -8.59 -1.55
C SER A 109 -9.05 -9.09 -2.94
N ILE A 110 -9.08 -10.41 -3.13
CA ILE A 110 -8.86 -11.08 -4.42
C ILE A 110 -10.23 -11.31 -5.08
N GLY A 111 -10.72 -10.27 -5.75
CA GLY A 111 -12.09 -10.19 -6.28
C GLY A 111 -12.97 -9.23 -5.47
N ASN A 112 -14.18 -8.94 -5.95
CA ASN A 112 -15.10 -8.03 -5.29
C ASN A 112 -16.58 -8.40 -5.54
N PRO A 113 -17.14 -9.43 -4.86
CA PRO A 113 -16.55 -10.11 -3.70
C PRO A 113 -15.48 -11.16 -4.06
N GLY A 114 -14.62 -11.46 -3.08
CA GLY A 114 -13.48 -12.35 -3.23
C GLY A 114 -12.87 -12.72 -1.87
N ILE A 115 -11.82 -13.55 -1.85
CA ILE A 115 -11.11 -13.85 -0.59
C ILE A 115 -10.45 -12.56 -0.10
N SER A 116 -10.79 -12.13 1.11
CA SER A 116 -10.35 -10.85 1.67
C SER A 116 -9.75 -10.99 3.06
N GLY A 117 -8.90 -10.03 3.38
CA GLY A 117 -8.31 -9.85 4.70
C GLY A 117 -8.04 -8.38 4.97
N TYR A 118 -7.58 -8.09 6.17
CA TYR A 118 -7.20 -6.75 6.58
C TYR A 118 -5.89 -6.79 7.35
N GLY A 119 -5.26 -5.63 7.50
CA GLY A 119 -4.12 -5.50 8.39
C GLY A 119 -3.70 -4.06 8.60
N GLY A 120 -2.66 -3.91 9.39
CA GLY A 120 -2.07 -2.62 9.67
C GLY A 120 -0.92 -2.70 10.65
N LEU A 121 -0.34 -1.54 10.92
CA LEU A 121 0.75 -1.38 11.86
C LEU A 121 0.65 -0.06 12.61
N ILE A 122 1.19 -0.05 13.82
CA ILE A 122 1.35 1.13 14.65
C ILE A 122 2.83 1.47 14.73
N ARG A 123 3.15 2.75 14.54
CA ARG A 123 4.48 3.32 14.73
C ARG A 123 4.43 4.46 15.73
N ASN A 124 5.54 4.68 16.43
CA ASN A 124 5.68 5.84 17.31
C ASN A 124 6.02 7.12 16.52
N ALA A 125 6.17 8.24 17.22
CA ALA A 125 6.52 9.53 16.63
C ALA A 125 7.85 9.51 15.85
N ASP A 126 8.82 8.68 16.25
CA ASP A 126 10.10 8.53 15.53
C ASP A 126 9.99 7.65 14.28
N GLY A 127 8.82 7.05 14.03
CA GLY A 127 8.58 6.10 12.94
C GLY A 127 9.05 4.69 13.26
N ALA A 128 9.47 4.41 14.50
CA ALA A 128 9.82 3.09 14.95
C ALA A 128 8.56 2.21 15.04
N TRP A 129 8.72 0.94 14.68
CA TRP A 129 7.64 -0.05 14.76
C TRP A 129 7.26 -0.30 16.23
N VAL A 130 5.94 -0.33 16.51
CA VAL A 130 5.38 -0.61 17.83
C VAL A 130 4.58 -1.90 17.83
N HIS A 131 3.64 -2.03 16.88
CA HIS A 131 2.80 -3.23 16.76
C HIS A 131 2.34 -3.44 15.31
N GLY A 132 1.90 -4.66 15.00
CA GLY A 132 1.28 -5.01 13.72
C GLY A 132 0.13 -5.98 13.92
N PHE A 133 -0.85 -5.95 13.02
CA PHE A 133 -2.00 -6.85 13.06
C PHE A 133 -2.45 -7.25 11.66
N PHE A 134 -3.15 -8.38 11.59
CA PHE A 134 -3.79 -8.87 10.37
C PHE A 134 -4.97 -9.76 10.73
N GLY A 135 -5.86 -10.00 9.77
CA GLY A 135 -6.95 -10.96 9.92
C GLY A 135 -7.57 -11.38 8.59
N ASN A 136 -8.19 -12.56 8.60
CA ASN A 136 -8.92 -13.12 7.47
C ASN A 136 -10.43 -12.82 7.62
N LEU A 137 -11.10 -12.40 6.54
CA LEU A 137 -12.54 -12.10 6.50
C LEU A 137 -13.33 -13.14 5.67
N GLY A 138 -12.67 -14.15 5.12
CA GLY A 138 -13.29 -15.09 4.20
C GLY A 138 -13.62 -14.41 2.88
N VAL A 139 -14.81 -14.67 2.33
CA VAL A 139 -15.25 -14.08 1.05
C VAL A 139 -16.07 -12.82 1.31
N THR A 140 -15.53 -11.65 0.96
CA THR A 140 -16.24 -10.37 1.08
C THR A 140 -15.77 -9.36 0.04
N ASN A 141 -16.18 -8.10 0.16
CA ASN A 141 -15.79 -7.02 -0.75
C ASN A 141 -14.67 -6.14 -0.17
N ILE A 142 -14.01 -5.39 -1.04
CA ILE A 142 -12.89 -4.51 -0.67
C ILE A 142 -13.31 -3.48 0.38
N LEU A 143 -14.53 -2.93 0.28
CA LEU A 143 -15.01 -1.95 1.26
C LEU A 143 -15.12 -2.53 2.67
N HIS A 144 -15.59 -3.77 2.80
CA HIS A 144 -15.62 -4.45 4.10
C HIS A 144 -14.21 -4.65 4.67
N ALA A 145 -13.26 -5.04 3.82
CA ALA A 145 -11.88 -5.24 4.22
C ALA A 145 -11.25 -3.96 4.78
N GLU A 146 -11.44 -2.84 4.09
CA GLU A 146 -10.96 -1.52 4.51
C GLU A 146 -11.58 -1.05 5.84
N LEU A 147 -12.91 -1.16 5.97
CA LEU A 147 -13.61 -0.78 7.20
C LEU A 147 -13.17 -1.65 8.39
N MET A 148 -12.95 -2.95 8.16
CA MET A 148 -12.45 -3.86 9.19
C MET A 148 -11.00 -3.58 9.57
N ALA A 149 -10.15 -3.17 8.62
CA ALA A 149 -8.77 -2.75 8.89
C ALA A 149 -8.75 -1.56 9.86
N ILE A 150 -9.57 -0.54 9.60
CA ILE A 150 -9.72 0.63 10.47
C ILE A 150 -10.26 0.22 11.84
N TYR A 151 -11.38 -0.50 11.88
CA TYR A 151 -12.04 -0.90 13.12
C TYR A 151 -11.10 -1.71 14.04
N LYS A 152 -10.42 -2.71 13.47
CA LYS A 152 -9.51 -3.58 14.24
C LYS A 152 -8.23 -2.88 14.64
N GLY A 153 -7.72 -1.97 13.81
CA GLY A 153 -6.58 -1.13 14.17
C GLY A 153 -6.89 -0.18 15.34
N LEU A 154 -8.06 0.45 15.33
CA LEU A 154 -8.50 1.33 16.41
C LEU A 154 -8.74 0.56 17.72
N LEU A 155 -9.36 -0.62 17.64
CA LEU A 155 -9.52 -1.50 18.81
C LEU A 155 -8.18 -1.90 19.41
N LEU A 156 -7.21 -2.30 18.58
CA LEU A 156 -5.87 -2.65 19.04
C LEU A 156 -5.19 -1.46 19.73
N ALA A 157 -5.28 -0.26 19.16
CA ALA A 157 -4.70 0.93 19.77
C ALA A 157 -5.32 1.21 21.15
N TRP A 158 -6.63 1.02 21.28
CA TRP A 158 -7.35 1.13 22.53
C TRP A 158 -6.90 0.09 23.57
N GLU A 159 -6.75 -1.17 23.17
CA GLU A 159 -6.25 -2.26 24.03
C GLU A 159 -4.81 -2.02 24.51
N LEU A 160 -4.00 -1.34 23.69
CA LEU A 160 -2.64 -0.91 24.02
C LEU A 160 -2.60 0.39 24.83
N ASN A 161 -3.76 0.95 25.21
CA ASN A 161 -3.90 2.21 25.93
C ASN A 161 -3.23 3.41 25.20
N ILE A 162 -3.29 3.40 23.86
CA ILE A 162 -2.77 4.48 23.01
C ILE A 162 -3.91 5.46 22.72
N LYS A 163 -3.86 6.63 23.37
CA LYS A 163 -4.89 7.67 23.24
C LYS A 163 -4.60 8.72 22.16
N ASP A 164 -3.33 9.06 21.97
CA ASP A 164 -2.88 10.01 20.95
C ASP A 164 -2.46 9.24 19.69
N LEU A 165 -3.42 9.08 18.74
CA LEU A 165 -3.27 8.24 17.56
C LEU A 165 -3.79 8.92 16.28
N TRP A 166 -3.00 8.87 15.22
CA TRP A 166 -3.43 9.22 13.87
C TRP A 166 -3.62 7.96 13.02
N CYS A 167 -4.86 7.70 12.60
CA CYS A 167 -5.19 6.58 11.72
C CYS A 167 -5.16 7.01 10.24
N TYR A 168 -4.36 6.34 9.41
CA TYR A 168 -4.29 6.52 7.97
C TYR A 168 -4.77 5.26 7.24
N SER A 169 -5.72 5.46 6.32
CA SER A 169 -6.12 4.51 5.29
C SER A 169 -5.99 5.19 3.92
N ASP A 170 -5.75 4.42 2.87
CA ASP A 170 -5.76 4.90 1.48
C ASP A 170 -7.10 4.66 0.78
N SER A 171 -8.10 4.12 1.48
CA SER A 171 -9.48 3.96 0.99
C SER A 171 -10.30 5.24 1.20
N GLU A 172 -10.35 6.07 0.16
CA GLU A 172 -11.17 7.30 0.15
C GLU A 172 -12.63 7.03 0.50
N MET A 173 -13.19 5.92 0.02
CA MET A 173 -14.57 5.53 0.29
C MET A 173 -14.79 5.19 1.77
N ALA A 174 -13.88 4.44 2.40
CA ALA A 174 -13.97 4.12 3.82
C ALA A 174 -13.87 5.38 4.69
N ILE A 175 -12.90 6.27 4.40
CA ILE A 175 -12.74 7.54 5.12
C ILE A 175 -13.97 8.43 4.98
N LYS A 176 -14.56 8.52 3.79
CA LYS A 176 -15.78 9.29 3.55
C LYS A 176 -16.94 8.78 4.42
N LEU A 177 -17.20 7.47 4.43
CA LEU A 177 -18.27 6.87 5.22
C LEU A 177 -18.09 7.04 6.73
N ILE A 178 -16.84 7.05 7.21
CA ILE A 178 -16.55 7.25 8.63
C ILE A 178 -16.71 8.72 9.02
N THR A 179 -16.39 9.65 8.13
CA THR A 179 -16.41 11.10 8.42
C THR A 179 -17.82 11.69 8.28
N GLU A 180 -18.62 11.19 7.34
CA GLU A 180 -20.01 11.63 7.11
C GLU A 180 -20.98 10.96 8.09
N PRO A 181 -22.17 11.55 8.36
CA PRO A 181 -23.23 10.92 9.15
C PRO A 181 -23.56 9.51 8.63
N VAL A 182 -23.72 8.54 9.54
CA VAL A 182 -23.98 7.14 9.16
C VAL A 182 -25.43 7.03 8.70
N ASP A 183 -25.64 6.57 7.46
CA ASP A 183 -26.95 6.13 7.00
C ASP A 183 -27.32 4.83 7.72
N VAL A 184 -28.45 4.85 8.43
CA VAL A 184 -28.96 3.73 9.24
C VAL A 184 -29.24 2.49 8.38
N TRP A 185 -29.54 2.68 7.10
CA TRP A 185 -29.83 1.59 6.15
C TRP A 185 -28.60 1.08 5.40
N HIS A 186 -27.43 1.67 5.66
CA HIS A 186 -26.19 1.24 5.02
C HIS A 186 -25.82 -0.18 5.46
N HIS A 187 -25.38 -1.02 4.52
CA HIS A 187 -25.03 -2.42 4.79
C HIS A 187 -23.99 -2.56 5.92
N TYR A 188 -23.08 -1.60 6.05
CA TYR A 188 -22.05 -1.55 7.11
C TYR A 188 -22.36 -0.57 8.25
N ALA A 189 -23.62 -0.15 8.45
CA ALA A 189 -23.98 0.86 9.47
C ALA A 189 -23.49 0.47 10.88
N ALA A 190 -23.58 -0.81 11.25
CA ALA A 190 -23.08 -1.31 12.53
C ALA A 190 -21.56 -1.12 12.70
N ILE A 191 -20.77 -1.43 11.67
CA ILE A 191 -19.30 -1.26 11.69
C ILE A 191 -18.96 0.23 11.77
N LEU A 192 -19.64 1.06 10.97
CA LEU A 192 -19.43 2.51 10.97
C LEU A 192 -19.74 3.12 12.34
N ASN A 193 -20.84 2.73 12.98
CA ASN A 193 -21.17 3.18 14.33
C ASN A 193 -20.13 2.71 15.35
N ASN A 194 -19.69 1.45 15.30
CA ASN A 194 -18.63 0.96 16.19
C ASN A 194 -17.30 1.73 16.03
N ILE A 195 -16.92 2.10 14.80
CA ILE A 195 -15.74 2.92 14.54
C ILE A 195 -15.92 4.30 15.18
N LYS A 196 -17.07 4.94 14.95
CA LYS A 196 -17.38 6.25 15.53
C LYS A 196 -17.40 6.22 17.05
N ASP A 197 -17.96 5.18 17.64
CA ASP A 197 -17.96 5.01 19.09
C ASP A 197 -16.54 4.95 19.64
N ILE A 198 -15.61 4.26 18.98
CA ILE A 198 -14.20 4.21 19.42
C ILE A 198 -13.53 5.58 19.25
N LEU A 199 -13.77 6.27 18.12
CA LEU A 199 -13.20 7.60 17.87
C LEU A 199 -13.69 8.66 18.87
N ASN A 200 -14.87 8.46 19.45
CA ASN A 200 -15.47 9.36 20.44
C ASN A 200 -15.19 8.95 21.91
N ARG A 201 -14.34 7.95 22.16
CA ARG A 201 -13.93 7.57 23.53
C ARG A 201 -12.75 8.42 24.00
N ASP A 202 -12.81 8.87 25.26
CA ASP A 202 -11.81 9.72 25.95
C ASP A 202 -10.48 8.99 26.31
#